data_AF-A0A662SBK1-F1
#
_entry.id   AF-A0A662SBK1-F1
#
_cell.length_a   1.000
_cell.length_b   1.000
_cell.length_c   1.000
_cell.angle_alpha   90.00
_cell.angle_beta   90.00
_cell.angle_gamma   90.00
#
_symmetry.space_group_name_H-M   'P 1'
#
loop_
_entity.id
_entity.type
_entity.pdbx_description
1 polymer ?
#
loop_
_entity_poly.entity_id
_entity_poly.type
_entity_poly.pdbx_seq_one_letter_code
_entity_poly.pdbx_strand_id
1 'polypeptide(L)'
;NEFLISWLDERRYVTCPDLICVIDVKTGRGLSNWVDLKDNLGKEVAVVGVASADIWRRPRGIEIFGPKHFDFDIEYVPLERVHPG
;
A
#
# COMPACT_ATOMS: atom_id res chain seq x y z
N ASN A 1 -0.85 8.79 8.83
CA ASN A 1 -1.53 9.03 7.55
C ASN A 1 -0.69 8.32 6.50
N GLU A 2 -1.12 7.14 6.04
CA GLU A 2 -0.36 6.23 5.18
C GLU A 2 -1.31 5.67 4.10
N PHE A 3 -0.78 5.19 2.98
CA PHE A 3 -1.58 4.44 2.02
C PHE A 3 -1.79 3.01 2.55
N LEU A 4 -3.04 2.66 2.87
CA LEU A 4 -3.36 1.39 3.52
C LEU A 4 -3.97 0.36 2.56
N ILE A 5 -4.75 0.80 1.57
CA ILE A 5 -5.48 -0.06 0.64
C ILE A 5 -5.32 0.50 -0.77
N SER A 6 -5.14 -0.40 -1.74
CA SER A 6 -5.11 -0.04 -3.17
C SER A 6 -6.07 -0.90 -3.98
N TRP A 7 -6.48 -0.34 -5.12
CA TRP A 7 -7.27 -1.02 -6.14
C TRP A 7 -6.59 -0.86 -7.49
N LEU A 8 -6.64 -1.92 -8.28
CA LEU A 8 -6.24 -1.93 -9.69
C LEU A 8 -7.39 -2.56 -10.47
N ASP A 9 -7.95 -1.84 -11.44
CA ASP A 9 -9.11 -2.27 -12.23
C ASP A 9 -10.27 -2.77 -11.35
N GLU A 10 -10.64 -1.97 -10.33
CA GLU A 10 -11.70 -2.26 -9.34
C GLU A 10 -11.42 -3.47 -8.42
N ARG A 11 -10.30 -4.16 -8.60
CA ARG A 11 -9.88 -5.29 -7.77
C ARG A 11 -8.95 -4.81 -6.68
N ARG A 12 -9.15 -5.31 -5.46
CA ARG A 12 -8.24 -5.07 -4.34
C ARG A 12 -6.88 -5.60 -4.73
N TYR A 13 -5.86 -4.81 -4.42
CA TYR A 13 -4.50 -5.12 -4.85
C TYR A 13 -3.57 -5.26 -3.64
N VAL A 14 -2.76 -4.26 -3.33
CA VAL A 14 -1.92 -4.24 -2.12
C VAL A 14 -2.71 -3.67 -0.94
N THR A 15 -2.59 -4.30 0.23
CA THR A 15 -3.19 -3.83 1.49
C THR A 15 -2.18 -3.91 2.63
N CYS A 16 -2.38 -3.11 3.69
CA CYS A 16 -1.62 -3.24 4.92
C CYS A 16 -1.72 -4.68 5.49
N PRO A 17 -0.66 -5.19 6.16
CA PRO A 17 0.58 -4.51 6.52
C PRO A 17 1.60 -4.30 5.39
N ASP A 18 1.38 -4.84 4.18
CA ASP A 18 2.28 -4.59 3.05
C ASP A 18 2.24 -3.09 2.67
N LEU A 19 3.40 -2.55 2.29
CA LEU A 19 3.56 -1.12 2.05
C LEU A 19 3.11 -0.75 0.64
N ILE A 20 2.48 0.42 0.52
CA ILE A 20 2.15 1.06 -0.75
C ILE A 20 2.98 2.35 -0.85
N CYS A 21 3.88 2.40 -1.82
CA CYS A 21 4.75 3.55 -2.06
C CYS A 21 4.43 4.20 -3.40
N VAL A 22 4.17 5.51 -3.38
CA VAL A 22 4.05 6.32 -4.60
C VAL A 22 5.38 7.00 -4.87
N ILE A 23 5.91 6.86 -6.08
CA ILE A 23 7.26 7.31 -6.45
C ILE A 23 7.17 8.19 -7.70
N ASP A 24 7.82 9.34 -7.69
CA ASP A 24 8.05 10.14 -8.90
C ASP A 24 9.03 9.40 -9.81
N VAL A 25 8.58 9.01 -11.01
CA VAL A 25 9.35 8.22 -11.97
C VAL A 25 10.62 8.94 -12.42
N LYS A 26 10.59 10.27 -12.49
CA LYS A 26 11.73 11.07 -12.99
C LYS A 26 12.87 11.16 -11.98
N THR A 27 12.53 11.19 -10.69
CA THR A 27 13.50 11.46 -9.62
C THR A 27 13.75 10.28 -8.70
N GLY A 28 12.90 9.24 -8.73
CA GLY A 28 12.93 8.11 -7.80
C GLY A 28 12.52 8.48 -6.37
N ARG A 29 12.03 9.70 -6.13
CA ARG A 29 11.63 10.15 -4.79
C ARG A 29 10.24 9.65 -4.44
N GLY A 30 10.10 9.15 -3.21
CA GLY A 30 8.80 8.84 -2.62
C GLY A 30 7.97 10.10 -2.42
N LEU A 31 6.69 10.03 -2.80
CA LEU A 31 5.71 11.09 -2.62
C LEU A 31 4.86 10.77 -1.38
N SER A 32 4.97 11.61 -0.35
CA SER A 32 4.16 11.45 0.85
C SER A 32 2.79 12.07 0.68
N ASN A 33 1.82 11.60 1.46
CA ASN A 33 0.49 12.18 1.62
C ASN A 33 0.46 13.31 2.67
N TRP A 34 1.63 13.81 3.11
CA TRP A 34 1.78 14.91 4.07
C TRP A 34 2.02 16.27 3.39
N VAL A 35 2.29 16.29 2.08
CA VAL A 35 2.55 17.51 1.31
C VAL A 35 1.30 17.99 0.56
N ASP A 36 1.30 19.26 0.11
CA ASP A 36 0.22 19.76 -0.75
C ASP A 36 0.21 18.98 -2.06
N LEU A 37 -0.94 18.39 -2.40
CA LEU A 37 -1.12 17.59 -3.61
C LEU A 37 -0.81 18.40 -4.88
N LYS A 38 -0.96 19.73 -4.84
CA LYS A 38 -0.63 20.63 -5.96
C LYS A 38 0.83 20.49 -6.39
N ASP A 39 1.75 20.23 -5.46
CA ASP A 39 3.17 20.06 -5.74
C ASP A 39 3.47 18.75 -6.52
N ASN A 40 2.48 17.86 -6.62
CA ASN A 40 2.58 16.57 -7.30
C ASN A 40 1.75 16.49 -8.59
N LEU A 41 1.01 17.55 -8.96
CA LEU A 41 0.22 17.55 -10.18
C LEU A 41 1.09 17.46 -11.43
N GLY A 42 0.66 16.64 -12.40
CA GLY A 42 1.37 16.43 -13.66
C GLY A 42 2.63 15.57 -13.55
N LYS A 43 2.98 15.05 -12.37
CA LYS A 43 4.05 14.07 -12.23
C LYS A 43 3.58 12.71 -12.76
N GLU A 44 4.47 12.08 -13.51
CA GLU A 44 4.35 10.66 -13.80
C GLU A 44 4.82 9.88 -12.58
N VAL A 45 3.99 8.95 -12.10
CA VAL A 45 4.23 8.23 -10.85
C VAL A 45 4.18 6.72 -11.06
N ALA A 46 5.02 6.01 -10.31
CA ALA A 46 4.93 4.57 -10.14
C ALA A 46 4.35 4.27 -8.75
N VAL A 47 3.48 3.27 -8.67
CA VAL A 47 2.98 2.73 -7.40
C VAL A 47 3.63 1.38 -7.18
N VAL A 48 4.33 1.23 -6.06
CA VAL A 48 5.11 0.03 -5.73
C VAL A 48 4.56 -0.59 -4.46
N GLY A 49 4.22 -1.88 -4.53
CA GLY A 49 3.95 -2.70 -3.36
C GLY A 49 5.25 -3.26 -2.78
N VAL A 50 5.43 -3.23 -1.47
CA VAL A 50 6.58 -3.86 -0.79
C VAL A 50 6.09 -4.76 0.33
N ALA A 51 6.56 -6.01 0.33
CA ALA A 51 6.29 -6.98 1.38
C ALA A 51 6.67 -6.43 2.77
N SER A 52 5.75 -6.50 3.72
CA SER A 52 5.99 -6.16 5.11
C SER A 52 6.93 -7.18 5.76
N ALA A 53 7.64 -6.77 6.82
CA ALA A 53 8.39 -7.72 7.63
C ALA A 53 7.48 -8.81 8.23
N ASP A 54 8.00 -10.04 8.36
CA ASP A 54 7.25 -11.23 8.81
C ASP A 54 6.51 -11.04 10.13
N ILE A 55 7.05 -10.22 11.04
CA ILE A 55 6.41 -9.94 12.33
C ILE A 55 5.01 -9.33 12.18
N TRP A 56 4.80 -8.49 11.15
CA TRP A 56 3.52 -7.85 10.87
C TRP A 56 2.52 -8.81 10.21
N ARG A 57 3.00 -9.89 9.58
CA ARG A 57 2.18 -10.91 8.91
C ARG A 57 1.70 -12.01 9.87
N ARG A 58 2.08 -11.94 11.16
CA ARG A 58 1.58 -12.83 12.21
C ARG A 58 0.16 -12.44 12.62
N PRO A 59 -0.63 -13.34 13.24
CA PRO A 59 -2.01 -13.05 13.63
C PRO A 59 -2.17 -11.74 14.41
N ARG A 60 -1.32 -11.48 15.42
CA ARG A 60 -1.37 -10.22 16.18
C ARG A 60 -1.01 -8.99 15.34
N GLY A 61 -0.09 -9.12 14.39
CA GLY A 61 0.29 -8.01 13.50
C GLY A 61 -0.84 -7.63 12.56
N ILE A 62 -1.49 -8.63 11.96
CA ILE A 62 -2.68 -8.45 11.12
C ILE A 62 -3.86 -7.91 11.93
N GLU A 63 -4.05 -8.36 13.17
CA GLU A 63 -5.12 -7.86 14.05
C GLU A 63 -4.99 -6.36 14.33
N ILE A 64 -3.77 -5.86 14.56
CA ILE A 64 -3.55 -4.45 14.95
C ILE A 64 -3.21 -3.53 13.78
N PHE A 65 -2.90 -4.07 12.59
CA PHE A 65 -2.47 -3.26 11.46
C PHE A 65 -2.92 -3.78 10.09
N GLY A 66 -3.73 -4.84 10.05
CA GLY A 66 -4.39 -5.31 8.83
C GLY A 66 -5.63 -4.48 8.48
N PRO A 67 -6.28 -4.75 7.33
CA PRO A 67 -7.36 -3.91 6.81
C PRO A 67 -8.56 -3.80 7.75
N LYS A 68 -8.93 -4.91 8.40
CA LYS A 68 -10.02 -4.96 9.39
C LYS A 68 -9.79 -4.09 10.62
N HIS A 69 -8.53 -3.83 10.99
CA HIS A 69 -8.22 -2.89 12.08
C HIS A 69 -8.70 -1.47 11.76
N PHE A 70 -8.73 -1.13 10.46
CA PHE A 70 -9.16 0.16 9.95
C PHE A 70 -10.58 0.11 9.36
N ASP A 71 -11.42 -0.80 9.85
CA ASP A 71 -12.83 -0.97 9.46
C ASP A 71 -13.07 -1.33 7.99
N PHE A 72 -12.05 -1.81 7.27
CA PHE A 72 -12.24 -2.40 5.94
C PHE A 72 -12.56 -3.89 6.07
N ASP A 73 -13.72 -4.31 5.57
CA ASP A 73 -14.10 -5.72 5.45
C ASP A 73 -13.32 -6.42 4.32
N ILE A 74 -12.01 -6.53 4.53
CA ILE A 74 -11.03 -7.10 3.60
C ILE A 74 -10.11 -8.02 4.40
N GLU A 75 -9.97 -9.26 3.93
CA GLU A 75 -8.95 -10.18 4.47
C GLU A 75 -7.57 -9.79 3.96
N TYR A 76 -6.57 -9.81 4.85
CA TYR A 76 -5.18 -9.62 4.43
C TYR A 76 -4.73 -10.79 3.54
N VAL A 77 -4.26 -10.46 2.34
CA VAL A 77 -3.59 -11.40 1.43
C VAL A 77 -2.17 -10.85 1.21
N PRO A 78 -1.12 -11.65 1.50
CA PRO A 78 0.26 -11.21 1.25
C PRO A 78 0.47 -10.80 -0.21
N LEU A 79 1.17 -9.70 -0.42
CA LEU A 79 1.45 -9.09 -1.73
C LEU A 79 1.88 -10.12 -2.79
N GLU A 80 2.77 -11.03 -2.43
CA GLU A 80 3.28 -12.08 -3.31
C GLU A 80 2.22 -13.10 -3.80
N ARG A 81 1.01 -13.06 -3.24
CA ARG A 81 -0.13 -13.90 -3.63
C ARG A 81 -1.23 -13.13 -4.37
N VAL A 82 -1.14 -11.80 -4.41
CA VAL A 82 -2.09 -10.94 -5.13
C VAL A 82 -1.93 -11.09 -6.65
N HIS A 83 -0.72 -11.43 -7.10
CA HIS A 83 -0.43 -11.89 -8.45
C HIS A 83 0.34 -13.21 -8.44
N PRO A 84 -0.24 -14.31 -8.91
CA PRO A 84 0.58 -15.38 -9.46
C PRO A 84 1.18 -14.84 -10.76
N GLY A 85 2.50 -14.64 -10.77
CA GLY A 85 3.24 -14.50 -12.03
C GLY A 85 3.09 -15.73 -12.90
#